data_AF-A0A7K6NI84-F1
#
_entry.id   AF-A0A7K6NI84-F1
#
_cell.length_a   1.000
_cell.length_b   1.000
_cell.length_c   1.000
_cell.angle_alpha   90.00
_cell.angle_beta   90.00
_cell.angle_gamma   90.00
#
_symmetry.space_group_name_H-M   'P 1'
#
loop_
_entity.id
_entity.type
_entity.pdbx_description
1 polymer ?
#
loop_
_entity_poly.entity_id
_entity_poly.type
_entity_poly.pdbx_seq_one_letter_code
_entity_poly.pdbx_strand_id
1 'polypeptide(L)'
;SLSGVMAKADIKPKSIHAAKKWSADVENLYRFQQAGYRDEVEYKQVRQVDMVERWPETGFVKKLQRRDNTFNYYDKQRECEDKEVHKVKVYVY
;
A
#
# COMPACT_ATOMS: atom_id res chain seq x y z
N SER A 1 -11.30 -33.77 -4.06
CA SER A 1 -11.68 -32.43 -3.57
C SER A 1 -10.71 -31.42 -4.15
N LEU A 2 -11.12 -30.70 -5.20
CA LEU A 2 -10.33 -29.59 -5.73
C LEU A 2 -10.58 -28.40 -4.80
N SER A 3 -9.75 -28.26 -3.76
CA SER A 3 -9.77 -27.08 -2.90
C SER A 3 -9.27 -25.88 -3.72
N GLY A 4 -10.22 -25.20 -4.31
CA GLY A 4 -10.02 -23.97 -5.06
C GLY A 4 -9.46 -22.89 -4.16
N VAL A 5 -8.18 -22.60 -4.34
CA VAL A 5 -7.65 -21.26 -4.13
C VAL A 5 -7.03 -20.91 -5.46
N MET A 6 -7.83 -20.26 -6.33
CA MET A 6 -7.27 -19.55 -7.47
C MET A 6 -6.13 -18.71 -6.91
N ALA A 7 -4.90 -19.01 -7.30
CA ALA A 7 -3.80 -18.09 -7.10
C ALA A 7 -4.28 -16.76 -7.68
N LYS A 8 -4.62 -15.79 -6.81
CA LYS A 8 -4.96 -14.43 -7.25
C LYS A 8 -3.81 -14.05 -8.17
N ALA A 9 -4.11 -13.88 -9.45
CA ALA A 9 -3.08 -13.66 -10.47
C ALA A 9 -2.16 -12.56 -9.95
N ASP A 10 -0.84 -12.74 -10.09
CA ASP A 10 0.10 -11.66 -9.80
C ASP A 10 -0.19 -10.54 -10.80
N ILE A 11 -1.05 -9.60 -10.39
CA ILE A 11 -1.44 -8.46 -11.21
C ILE A 11 -0.19 -7.60 -11.30
N LYS A 12 0.42 -7.60 -12.49
CA LYS A 12 1.62 -6.82 -12.76
C LYS A 12 1.23 -5.46 -13.32
N PRO A 13 1.84 -4.37 -12.83
CA PRO A 13 1.59 -3.04 -13.37
C PRO A 13 2.15 -2.92 -14.79
N LYS A 14 1.42 -2.21 -15.67
CA LYS A 14 1.83 -1.84 -17.03
C LYS A 14 2.94 -0.80 -17.04
N SER A 15 2.91 0.14 -16.09
CA SER A 15 3.93 1.19 -15.99
C SER A 15 4.09 1.70 -14.57
N ILE A 16 5.21 2.38 -14.33
CA ILE A 16 5.58 2.94 -13.03
C ILE A 16 6.09 4.37 -13.27
N HIS A 17 5.65 5.33 -12.46
CA HIS A 17 6.19 6.68 -12.46
C HIS A 17 6.29 7.24 -11.03
N ALA A 18 7.09 8.27 -10.83
CA ALA A 18 7.16 8.98 -9.55
C ALA A 18 5.95 9.90 -9.37
N ALA A 19 5.43 9.98 -8.15
CA ALA A 19 4.40 10.95 -7.81
C ALA A 19 4.95 12.38 -7.94
N LYS A 20 4.14 13.30 -8.48
CA LYS A 20 4.54 14.70 -8.71
C LYS A 20 4.00 15.66 -7.65
N LYS A 21 2.87 15.31 -7.03
CA LYS A 21 2.17 16.09 -6.02
C LYS A 21 1.63 15.14 -4.97
N TRP A 22 1.51 15.63 -3.76
CA TRP A 22 0.85 14.90 -2.69
C TRP A 22 -0.66 14.76 -2.97
N SER A 23 -1.21 13.62 -2.59
CA SER A 23 -2.64 13.32 -2.52
C SER A 23 -2.89 12.23 -1.46
N ALA A 24 -4.16 12.00 -1.10
CA ALA A 24 -4.52 10.90 -0.21
C ALA A 24 -4.09 9.51 -0.74
N ASP A 25 -4.11 9.32 -2.05
CA ASP A 25 -3.64 8.08 -2.68
C ASP A 25 -2.12 7.95 -2.59
N VAL A 26 -1.39 9.04 -2.81
CA VAL A 26 0.07 9.08 -2.67
C VAL A 26 0.49 8.85 -1.21
N GLU A 27 -0.25 9.40 -0.23
CA GLU A 27 -0.05 9.12 1.19
C GLU A 27 -0.16 7.62 1.49
N ASN A 28 -1.20 6.96 0.97
CA ASN A 28 -1.37 5.53 1.18
C ASN A 28 -0.30 4.71 0.45
N LEU A 29 0.06 5.06 -0.79
CA LEU A 29 1.16 4.42 -1.52
C LEU A 29 2.49 4.55 -0.78
N TYR A 30 2.77 5.73 -0.21
CA TYR A 30 3.93 5.96 0.65
C TYR A 30 3.95 4.97 1.83
N ARG A 31 2.83 4.83 2.55
CA ARG A 31 2.73 3.89 3.68
C ARG A 31 2.95 2.44 3.26
N PHE A 32 2.32 1.98 2.18
CA PHE A 32 2.55 0.63 1.64
C PHE A 32 4.02 0.41 1.28
N GLN A 33 4.66 1.37 0.63
CA GLN A 33 6.05 1.27 0.20
C GLN A 33 7.03 1.28 1.36
N GLN A 34 6.78 2.05 2.41
CA GLN A 34 7.55 1.96 3.65
C GLN A 34 7.43 0.58 4.32
N ALA A 35 6.26 -0.07 4.22
CA ALA A 35 6.07 -1.42 4.74
C ALA A 35 6.64 -2.53 3.83
N GLY A 36 7.15 -2.16 2.65
CA GLY A 36 7.77 -3.06 1.67
C GLY A 36 6.83 -3.59 0.59
N TYR A 37 5.68 -2.97 0.37
CA TYR A 37 4.70 -3.33 -0.65
C TYR A 37 4.57 -2.23 -1.69
N ARG A 38 4.30 -2.58 -2.94
CA ARG A 38 4.03 -1.64 -4.03
C ARG A 38 2.79 -0.80 -3.73
N ASP A 39 1.72 -1.47 -3.31
CA ASP A 39 0.38 -0.92 -3.08
C ASP A 39 -0.49 -1.87 -2.23
N GLU A 40 -1.78 -1.52 -2.10
CA GLU A 40 -2.77 -2.33 -1.38
C GLU A 40 -3.01 -3.70 -2.02
N VAL A 41 -2.94 -3.80 -3.35
CA VAL A 41 -3.20 -5.06 -4.07
C VAL A 41 -2.14 -6.08 -3.68
N GLU A 42 -0.86 -5.70 -3.74
CA GLU A 42 0.23 -6.57 -3.31
C GLU A 42 0.14 -6.90 -1.81
N TYR A 43 -0.17 -5.92 -0.96
CA TYR A 43 -0.33 -6.16 0.47
C TYR A 43 -1.38 -7.24 0.75
N LYS A 44 -2.58 -7.10 0.17
CA LYS A 44 -3.67 -8.07 0.33
C LYS A 44 -3.31 -9.45 -0.19
N GLN A 45 -2.58 -9.52 -1.31
CA GLN A 45 -2.12 -10.79 -1.87
C GLN A 45 -1.06 -11.44 -0.97
N VAL A 46 -0.05 -10.71 -0.51
CA VAL A 46 1.03 -11.28 0.31
C VAL A 46 0.52 -11.66 1.70
N ARG A 47 -0.35 -10.86 2.31
CA ARG A 47 -0.89 -11.09 3.65
C ARG A 47 -2.15 -11.94 3.69
N GLN A 48 -2.73 -12.25 2.53
CA GLN A 48 -3.99 -13.01 2.41
C GLN A 48 -5.11 -12.37 3.25
N VAL A 49 -5.26 -11.05 3.12
CA VAL A 49 -6.31 -10.26 3.79
C VAL A 49 -7.18 -9.55 2.77
N ASP A 50 -8.46 -9.38 3.06
CA ASP A 50 -9.40 -8.70 2.15
C ASP A 50 -9.51 -7.19 2.41
N MET A 51 -9.17 -6.75 3.63
CA MET A 51 -9.28 -5.36 4.07
C MET A 51 -7.99 -4.87 4.73
N VAL A 52 -7.76 -3.56 4.64
CA VAL A 52 -6.66 -2.85 5.32
C VAL A 52 -7.26 -1.97 6.40
N GLU A 53 -6.66 -1.98 7.59
CA GLU A 53 -7.09 -1.11 8.69
C GLU A 53 -6.78 0.35 8.33
N ARG A 54 -7.81 1.21 8.42
CA ARG A 54 -7.73 2.62 8.03
C ARG A 54 -8.32 3.51 9.13
N TRP A 55 -7.83 4.73 9.22
CA TRP A 55 -8.45 5.77 10.03
C TRP A 55 -9.80 6.16 9.43
N PRO A 56 -10.90 6.17 10.20
CA PRO A 56 -12.23 6.43 9.64
C PRO A 56 -12.39 7.87 9.14
N GLU A 57 -11.65 8.83 9.70
CA GLU A 57 -11.79 10.25 9.37
C GLU A 57 -11.07 10.62 8.06
N THR A 58 -9.90 10.03 7.80
CA THR A 58 -9.04 10.38 6.65
C THR A 58 -8.97 9.29 5.59
N GLY A 59 -9.37 8.06 5.93
CA GLY A 59 -9.18 6.89 5.09
C GLY A 59 -7.72 6.44 4.97
N PHE A 60 -6.78 7.06 5.68
CA PHE A 60 -5.37 6.68 5.61
C PHE A 60 -5.10 5.34 6.28
N VAL A 61 -4.17 4.56 5.72
CA VAL A 61 -3.74 3.29 6.27
C VAL A 61 -3.23 3.49 7.69
N LYS A 62 -3.85 2.83 8.68
CA LYS A 62 -3.52 2.98 10.10
C LYS A 62 -2.37 2.05 10.51
N LYS A 63 -2.31 0.86 9.93
CA LYS A 63 -1.36 -0.19 10.33
C LYS A 63 -1.10 -1.14 9.16
N LEU A 64 0.16 -1.54 9.00
CA LEU A 64 0.57 -2.60 8.06
C LEU A 64 1.53 -3.57 8.74
N GLN A 65 1.36 -4.86 8.48
CA GLN A 65 2.40 -5.85 8.79
C GLN A 65 3.46 -5.82 7.69
N ARG A 66 4.73 -5.63 8.05
CA ARG A 66 5.89 -5.62 7.16
C ARG A 66 6.32 -7.02 6.75
N ARG A 67 7.15 -7.14 5.71
CA ARG A 67 7.68 -8.42 5.20
C ARG A 67 8.41 -9.28 6.25
N ASP A 68 9.05 -8.64 7.22
CA ASP A 68 9.73 -9.28 8.35
C ASP A 68 8.79 -9.64 9.52
N ASN A 69 7.47 -9.52 9.32
CA ASN A 69 6.40 -9.75 10.28
C ASN A 69 6.32 -8.75 11.46
N THR A 70 7.12 -7.69 11.46
CA THR A 70 6.93 -6.54 12.36
C THR A 70 5.78 -5.65 11.86
N PHE A 71 5.35 -4.66 12.65
CA PHE A 71 4.25 -3.77 12.31
C PHE A 71 4.71 -2.32 12.19
N ASN A 72 4.27 -1.64 11.12
CA ASN A 72 4.26 -0.19 11.07
C ASN A 72 2.89 0.32 11.52
N TYR A 73 2.92 1.39 12.32
CA TYR A 73 1.75 2.17 12.71
C TYR A 73 1.92 3.58 12.14
N TYR A 74 0.84 4.15 11.64
CA TYR A 74 0.85 5.44 10.97
C TYR A 74 -0.19 6.37 11.58
N ASP A 75 0.11 7.66 11.65
CA ASP A 75 -0.76 8.70 12.16
C ASP A 75 -2.02 8.86 11.29
N LYS A 76 -3.10 9.37 11.91
CA LYS A 76 -4.33 9.72 11.19
C LYS A 76 -4.13 10.88 10.22
N GLN A 77 -3.14 11.73 10.50
CA GLN A 77 -2.74 12.86 9.67
C GLN A 77 -1.71 12.45 8.61
N ARG A 78 -1.43 13.40 7.70
CA ARG A 78 -0.42 13.27 6.65
C ARG A 78 0.97 13.03 7.24
N GLU A 79 1.69 12.05 6.69
CA GLU A 79 3.10 11.77 7.01
C GLU A 79 4.02 11.92 5.80
N CYS A 80 3.51 11.81 4.57
CA CYS A 80 4.30 11.99 3.36
C CYS A 80 4.57 13.47 3.10
N GLU A 81 5.70 13.97 3.62
CA GLU A 81 6.17 15.34 3.38
C GLU A 81 6.43 15.61 1.89
N ASP A 82 6.35 16.87 1.46
CA ASP A 82 6.55 17.26 0.05
C ASP A 82 7.91 16.79 -0.50
N LYS A 83 8.95 16.76 0.35
CA LYS A 83 10.29 16.26 -0.02
C LYS A 83 10.33 14.75 -0.27
N GLU A 84 9.36 13.99 0.23
CA GLU A 84 9.29 12.53 0.06
C GLU A 84 8.38 12.13 -1.12
N VAL A 85 7.48 13.02 -1.57
CA VAL A 85 6.50 12.75 -2.63
C VAL A 85 7.15 12.17 -3.89
N HIS A 86 8.23 12.76 -4.36
CA HIS A 86 8.91 12.32 -5.58
C HIS A 86 9.56 10.93 -5.48
N LYS A 87 9.68 10.38 -4.27
CA LYS A 87 10.19 9.02 -4.03
C LYS A 87 9.08 7.97 -4.09
N VAL A 88 7.82 8.38 -3.96
CA VAL A 88 6.67 7.47 -4.00
C VAL A 88 6.43 7.03 -5.44
N LYS A 89 6.40 5.71 -5.64
CA LYS A 89 6.11 5.11 -6.96
C LYS A 89 4.61 4.93 -7.13
N VAL A 90 4.08 5.40 -8.25
CA VAL A 90 2.69 5.16 -8.66
C VAL A 90 2.70 4.05 -9.70
N TYR A 91 1.94 2.99 -9.43
CA TYR A 91 1.81 1.81 -10.28
C TYR A 91 0.51 1.89 -11.08
N VAL A 92 0.61 1.76 -12.41
CA VAL A 92 -0.54 1.79 -13.33
C VAL A 92 -0.77 0.39 -13.87
N TYR A 93 -2.00 -0.11 -13.78
CA TYR A 93 -2.39 -1.48 -14.15
C TYR A 93 -3.15 -1.58 -15.48
#